data_AF-K2BS80-F1
#
_entry.id   AF-K2BS80-F1
#
_cell.length_a   1.000
_cell.length_b   1.000
_cell.length_c   1.000
_cell.angle_alpha   90.00
_cell.angle_beta   90.00
_cell.angle_gamma   90.00
#
_symmetry.space_group_name_H-M   'P 1'
#
loop_
_entity.id
_entity.type
_entity.pdbx_description
1 polymer ?
#
loop_
_entity_poly.entity_id
_entity_poly.type
_entity_poly.pdbx_seq_one_letter_code
_entity_poly.pdbx_strand_id
1 'polypeptide(L)'
;MTTGIERPRQAETEIQPPKFTDSQRELIQGFVDGSTENYAYESLQEDLVAAMEEKSKRLAAIKAIKLGVRFNLVKTENLNPPKEPLTDRQLKILVCTHRGLSITQTAKELDLQIGSVGYMRSATFKKIGVKHFLQASGWVEKFYREILQRE
;
A
#
# COMPACT_ATOMS: atom_id res chain seq x y z
N MET A 1 44.69 -1.81 -5.62
CA MET A 1 43.68 -2.88 -5.82
C MET A 1 42.45 -2.49 -5.02
N THR A 2 41.46 -1.87 -5.65
CA THR A 2 40.20 -1.47 -4.99
C THR A 2 39.18 -2.57 -5.21
N THR A 3 38.83 -3.27 -4.13
CA THR A 3 37.72 -4.23 -4.09
C THR A 3 36.42 -3.48 -4.30
N GLY A 4 35.86 -3.57 -5.51
CA GLY A 4 34.52 -3.10 -5.81
C GLY A 4 33.53 -3.94 -5.00
N ILE A 5 32.85 -3.30 -4.05
CA ILE A 5 31.70 -3.88 -3.37
C ILE A 5 30.59 -3.95 -4.41
N GLU A 6 30.42 -5.12 -5.02
CA GLU A 6 29.22 -5.43 -5.79
C GLU A 6 28.02 -5.31 -4.84
N ARG A 7 27.26 -4.22 -5.00
CA ARG A 7 25.93 -4.13 -4.40
C ARG A 7 25.14 -5.31 -4.95
N PRO A 8 24.52 -6.16 -4.10
CA PRO A 8 23.66 -7.21 -4.60
C PRO A 8 22.59 -6.55 -5.45
N ARG A 9 22.57 -6.85 -6.76
CA ARG A 9 21.42 -6.60 -7.61
C ARG A 9 20.27 -7.31 -6.91
N GLN A 10 19.38 -6.55 -6.26
CA GLN A 10 18.12 -7.09 -5.79
C GLN A 10 17.54 -7.78 -7.01
N ALA A 11 17.45 -9.11 -6.94
CA ALA A 11 16.71 -9.87 -7.93
C ALA A 11 15.32 -9.25 -7.92
N GLU A 12 14.98 -8.50 -8.96
CA GLU A 12 13.59 -8.29 -9.32
C GLU A 12 13.08 -9.70 -9.59
N THR A 13 12.57 -10.36 -8.56
CA THR A 13 11.78 -11.57 -8.74
C THR A 13 10.77 -11.20 -9.81
N GLU A 14 10.87 -11.85 -10.97
CA GLU A 14 9.93 -11.67 -12.07
C GLU A 14 8.58 -12.20 -11.56
N ILE A 15 7.87 -11.36 -10.81
CA ILE A 15 6.56 -11.67 -10.28
C ILE A 15 5.68 -11.77 -11.51
N GLN A 16 5.24 -12.97 -11.86
CA GLN A 16 4.27 -13.13 -12.94
C GLN A 16 2.98 -12.41 -12.54
N PRO A 17 2.29 -11.74 -13.48
CA PRO A 17 1.04 -11.08 -13.20
C PRO A 17 0.04 -12.10 -12.64
N PRO A 18 -0.55 -11.86 -11.46
CA PRO A 18 -1.51 -12.80 -10.89
C PRO A 18 -2.75 -12.88 -11.78
N LYS A 19 -3.31 -14.09 -11.90
CA LYS A 19 -4.60 -14.30 -12.58
C LYS A 19 -5.73 -14.08 -11.58
N PHE A 20 -6.19 -12.84 -11.45
CA PHE A 20 -7.42 -12.53 -10.71
C PHE A 20 -8.64 -12.84 -11.57
N THR A 21 -9.70 -13.36 -10.94
CA THR A 21 -11.03 -13.45 -11.56
C THR A 21 -11.65 -12.06 -11.70
N ASP A 22 -12.72 -11.92 -12.50
CA ASP A 22 -13.43 -10.63 -12.64
C ASP A 22 -13.96 -10.11 -11.30
N SER A 23 -14.56 -10.97 -10.48
CA SER A 23 -15.05 -10.60 -9.15
C SER A 23 -13.93 -10.18 -8.22
N GLN A 24 -12.76 -10.83 -8.29
CA GLN A 24 -11.59 -10.42 -7.52
C GLN A 24 -11.06 -9.06 -7.99
N ARG A 25 -11.02 -8.80 -9.30
CA ARG A 25 -10.65 -7.48 -9.85
C ARG A 25 -11.61 -6.38 -9.40
N GLU A 26 -12.91 -6.63 -9.43
CA GLU A 26 -13.93 -5.66 -8.97
C GLU A 26 -13.76 -5.33 -7.48
N LEU A 27 -13.49 -6.34 -6.65
CA LEU A 27 -13.19 -6.14 -5.24
C LEU A 27 -11.92 -5.31 -5.02
N ILE A 28 -10.83 -5.64 -5.74
CA ILE A 28 -9.57 -4.87 -5.67
C ILE A 28 -9.79 -3.43 -6.16
N GLN A 29 -10.57 -3.24 -7.22
CA GLN A 29 -10.95 -1.92 -7.73
C GLN A 29 -11.67 -1.11 -6.65
N GLY A 30 -12.63 -1.72 -5.94
CA GLY A 30 -13.31 -1.07 -4.82
C GLY A 30 -12.37 -0.61 -3.71
N PHE A 31 -11.31 -1.38 -3.41
CA PHE A 31 -10.27 -0.96 -2.46
C PHE A 31 -9.47 0.24 -2.94
N VAL A 32 -9.17 0.32 -4.23
CA VAL A 32 -8.42 1.42 -4.86
C VAL A 32 -9.28 2.68 -4.99
N ASP A 33 -10.56 2.55 -5.31
CA ASP A 33 -11.50 3.67 -5.40
C ASP A 33 -11.93 4.18 -4.02
N GLY A 34 -11.74 3.38 -2.97
CA GLY A 34 -12.22 3.70 -1.62
C GLY A 34 -13.74 3.69 -1.53
N SER A 35 -14.40 2.91 -2.39
CA SER A 35 -15.85 2.72 -2.42
C SER A 35 -16.31 1.54 -1.55
N THR A 36 -15.40 0.68 -1.09
CA THR A 36 -15.72 -0.39 -0.15
C THR A 36 -16.03 0.20 1.23
N GLU A 37 -17.26 0.01 1.72
CA GLU A 37 -17.65 0.43 3.05
C GLU A 37 -16.80 -0.28 4.12
N ASN A 38 -16.27 0.51 5.07
CA ASN A 38 -15.59 0.12 6.31
C ASN A 38 -14.73 -1.16 6.27
N TYR A 39 -13.50 -1.05 5.75
CA TYR A 39 -12.44 -2.06 5.99
C TYR A 39 -12.84 -3.50 5.64
N ALA A 40 -13.58 -3.66 4.55
CA ALA A 40 -14.09 -4.92 4.03
C ALA A 40 -12.99 -5.94 3.60
N TYR A 41 -11.75 -5.80 4.04
CA TYR A 41 -10.79 -6.90 3.89
C TYR A 41 -11.27 -8.14 4.66
N GLU A 42 -12.06 -8.01 5.73
CA GLU A 42 -12.69 -9.16 6.38
C GLU A 42 -13.67 -9.92 5.47
N SER A 43 -14.28 -9.24 4.49
CA SER A 43 -15.12 -9.85 3.47
C SER A 43 -14.32 -10.37 2.27
N LEU A 44 -12.98 -10.39 2.34
CA LEU A 44 -12.18 -11.07 1.33
C LEU A 44 -12.54 -12.55 1.27
N GLN A 45 -12.72 -13.03 0.05
CA GLN A 45 -12.93 -14.43 -0.25
C GLN A 45 -11.69 -15.24 0.17
N GLU A 46 -11.90 -16.40 0.80
CA GLU A 46 -10.81 -17.22 1.35
C GLU A 46 -9.88 -17.74 0.26
N ASP A 47 -10.40 -18.03 -0.92
CA ASP A 47 -9.64 -18.43 -2.11
C ASP A 47 -8.69 -17.33 -2.57
N LEU A 48 -9.08 -16.05 -2.53
CA LEU A 48 -8.19 -14.93 -2.84
C LEU A 48 -7.08 -14.79 -1.79
N VAL A 49 -7.40 -14.99 -0.51
CA VAL A 49 -6.41 -14.96 0.59
C VAL A 49 -5.39 -16.09 0.42
N ALA A 50 -5.88 -17.29 0.13
CA ALA A 50 -5.06 -18.47 -0.14
C ALA A 50 -4.21 -18.31 -1.41
N ALA A 51 -4.78 -17.76 -2.50
CA ALA A 51 -4.06 -17.49 -3.74
C ALA A 51 -2.94 -16.46 -3.56
N MET A 52 -3.07 -15.57 -2.57
CA MET A 52 -2.02 -14.62 -2.18
C MET A 52 -1.04 -15.20 -1.17
N GLU A 53 -1.23 -16.44 -0.69
CA GLU A 53 -0.42 -17.10 0.35
C GLU A 53 -0.31 -16.30 1.65
N GLU A 54 -1.36 -15.54 1.98
CA GLU A 54 -1.34 -14.64 3.14
C GLU A 54 -2.09 -15.24 4.33
N LYS A 55 -1.50 -15.14 5.51
CA LYS A 55 -2.14 -15.59 6.76
C LYS A 55 -3.21 -14.61 7.27
N SER A 56 -3.20 -13.38 6.75
CA SER A 56 -4.11 -12.32 7.16
C SER A 56 -4.82 -11.76 5.95
N LYS A 57 -6.16 -11.68 6.04
CA LYS A 57 -6.99 -11.01 5.04
C LYS A 57 -6.53 -9.58 4.75
N ARG A 58 -6.12 -8.84 5.79
CA ARG A 58 -5.57 -7.50 5.61
C ARG A 58 -4.33 -7.47 4.73
N LEU A 59 -3.38 -8.38 4.96
CA LEU A 59 -2.17 -8.47 4.16
C LEU A 59 -2.47 -8.96 2.73
N ALA A 60 -3.43 -9.88 2.59
CA ALA A 60 -3.95 -10.30 1.29
C ALA A 60 -4.53 -9.12 0.50
N ALA A 61 -5.37 -8.28 1.11
CA ALA A 61 -5.92 -7.08 0.49
C ALA A 61 -4.80 -6.16 0.00
N ILE A 62 -3.81 -5.89 0.85
CA ILE A 62 -2.68 -5.03 0.52
C ILE A 62 -1.88 -5.62 -0.65
N LYS A 63 -1.54 -6.90 -0.60
CA LYS A 63 -0.79 -7.59 -1.67
C LYS A 63 -1.58 -7.57 -2.98
N ALA A 64 -2.87 -7.85 -2.94
CA ALA A 64 -3.75 -7.80 -4.10
C ALA A 64 -3.81 -6.39 -4.71
N ILE A 65 -3.91 -5.33 -3.89
CA ILE A 65 -3.87 -3.94 -4.35
C ILE A 65 -2.52 -3.63 -5.02
N LYS A 66 -1.40 -4.01 -4.39
CA LYS A 66 -0.07 -3.77 -4.96
C LYS A 66 0.10 -4.43 -6.32
N LEU A 67 -0.26 -5.71 -6.41
CA LEU A 67 -0.18 -6.44 -7.68
C LEU A 67 -1.16 -5.87 -8.71
N GLY A 68 -2.39 -5.55 -8.30
CA GLY A 68 -3.39 -4.95 -9.16
C GLY A 68 -2.92 -3.64 -9.78
N VAL A 69 -2.36 -2.74 -8.97
CA VAL A 69 -1.81 -1.46 -9.44
C VAL A 69 -0.56 -1.69 -10.30
N ARG A 70 0.39 -2.51 -9.84
CA ARG A 70 1.65 -2.77 -10.54
C ARG A 70 1.47 -3.35 -11.95
N PHE A 71 0.49 -4.25 -12.11
CA PHE A 71 0.20 -4.91 -13.39
C PHE A 71 -0.95 -4.24 -14.16
N ASN A 72 -1.37 -3.03 -13.78
CA ASN A 72 -2.46 -2.29 -14.43
C ASN A 72 -3.78 -3.08 -14.55
N LEU A 73 -4.07 -3.95 -13.57
CA LEU A 73 -5.29 -4.76 -13.53
C LEU A 73 -6.48 -4.00 -12.94
N VAL A 74 -6.21 -2.84 -12.31
CA VAL A 74 -7.20 -1.93 -11.75
C VAL A 74 -6.91 -0.50 -12.19
N LYS A 75 -7.96 0.30 -12.32
CA LYS A 75 -7.89 1.71 -12.65
C LYS A 75 -7.41 2.51 -11.45
N THR A 76 -6.52 3.45 -11.69
CA THR A 76 -5.97 4.33 -10.65
C THR A 76 -6.16 5.81 -10.95
N GLU A 77 -7.05 6.14 -11.88
CA GLU A 77 -7.31 7.50 -12.37
C GLU A 77 -7.79 8.43 -11.24
N ASN A 78 -8.51 7.89 -10.27
CA ASN A 78 -9.00 8.61 -9.09
C ASN A 78 -7.89 8.93 -8.07
N LEU A 79 -6.71 8.30 -8.19
CA LEU A 79 -5.56 8.54 -7.32
C LEU A 79 -4.69 9.64 -7.92
N ASN A 80 -4.69 10.79 -7.25
CA ASN A 80 -3.99 11.99 -7.71
C ASN A 80 -2.71 12.23 -6.91
N PRO A 81 -1.63 12.76 -7.53
CA PRO A 81 -0.42 13.13 -6.80
C PRO A 81 -0.75 14.19 -5.73
N PRO A 82 0.07 14.32 -4.68
CA PRO A 82 -0.23 15.26 -3.61
C PRO A 82 -0.05 16.68 -4.14
N LYS A 83 -1.02 17.57 -3.87
CA LYS A 83 -0.96 18.98 -4.32
C LYS A 83 0.21 19.74 -3.70
N GLU A 84 0.65 19.30 -2.53
CA GLU A 84 1.75 19.89 -1.77
C GLU A 84 2.75 18.79 -1.42
N PRO A 85 4.04 19.13 -1.24
CA PRO A 85 5.04 18.20 -0.75
C PRO A 85 4.63 17.55 0.58
N LEU A 86 4.96 16.27 0.71
CA LEU A 86 4.82 15.52 1.96
C LEU A 86 6.06 15.72 2.82
N THR A 87 5.86 15.80 4.13
CA THR A 87 6.97 15.84 5.08
C THR A 87 7.54 14.45 5.32
N ASP A 88 8.78 14.35 5.80
CA ASP A 88 9.42 13.06 6.13
C ASP A 88 8.57 12.19 7.05
N ARG A 89 7.87 12.80 8.01
CA ARG A 89 6.95 12.09 8.92
C ARG A 89 5.76 11.51 8.17
N GLN A 90 5.19 12.26 7.22
CA GLN A 90 4.08 11.77 6.38
C GLN A 90 4.54 10.65 5.46
N LEU A 91 5.74 10.77 4.89
CA LEU A 91 6.36 9.71 4.08
C LEU A 91 6.55 8.42 4.89
N LYS A 92 7.11 8.51 6.10
CA LYS A 92 7.25 7.37 7.00
C LYS A 92 5.90 6.70 7.33
N ILE A 93 4.85 7.49 7.58
CA ILE A 93 3.48 6.97 7.79
C ILE A 93 2.97 6.21 6.56
N LEU A 94 3.23 6.71 5.35
CA LEU A 94 2.86 6.04 4.12
C LEU A 94 3.64 4.74 3.90
N VAL A 95 4.94 4.71 4.23
CA VAL A 95 5.75 3.49 4.19
C VAL A 95 5.18 2.43 5.16
N CYS A 96 4.90 2.78 6.40
CA CYS A 96 4.28 1.86 7.37
C CYS A 96 2.89 1.38 6.90
N THR A 97 2.13 2.27 6.26
CA THR A 97 0.81 1.95 5.69
C THR A 97 0.93 0.93 4.56
N HIS A 98 1.84 1.18 3.63
CA HIS A 98 2.12 0.29 2.50
C HIS A 98 2.69 -1.07 2.94
N ARG A 99 3.34 -1.15 4.10
CA ARG A 99 3.79 -2.39 4.73
C ARG A 99 2.69 -3.13 5.50
N GLY A 100 1.49 -2.57 5.63
CA GLY A 100 0.41 -3.22 6.37
C GLY A 100 0.47 -3.08 7.88
N LEU A 101 1.28 -2.16 8.41
CA LEU A 101 1.45 -2.03 9.86
C LEU A 101 0.18 -1.48 10.53
N SER A 102 -0.19 -2.06 11.67
CA SER A 102 -1.23 -1.53 12.56
C SER A 102 -0.79 -0.19 13.16
N ILE A 103 -1.71 0.53 13.81
CA ILE A 103 -1.37 1.78 14.52
C ILE A 103 -0.30 1.50 15.60
N THR A 104 -0.46 0.44 16.38
CA THR A 104 0.51 0.05 17.43
C THR A 104 1.87 -0.32 16.85
N GLN A 105 1.91 -1.08 15.76
CA GLN A 105 3.18 -1.41 15.08
C GLN A 105 3.86 -0.18 14.50
N THR A 106 3.08 0.73 13.91
CA THR A 106 3.58 2.00 13.36
C THR A 106 4.11 2.91 14.46
N ALA A 107 3.42 2.98 15.60
CA ALA A 107 3.86 3.73 16.77
C ALA A 107 5.23 3.22 17.28
N LYS A 108 5.37 1.90 17.39
CA LYS A 108 6.64 1.27 17.76
C LYS A 108 7.75 1.52 16.73
N GLU A 109 7.44 1.42 15.45
CA GLU A 109 8.43 1.58 14.38
C GLU A 109 8.93 3.02 14.22
N LEU A 110 8.06 3.99 14.49
CA LEU A 110 8.38 5.42 14.34
C LEU A 110 8.76 6.11 15.66
N ASP A 111 8.78 5.37 16.77
CA ASP A 111 8.96 5.89 18.14
C ASP A 111 8.00 7.05 18.47
N LEU A 112 6.70 6.78 18.27
CA LEU A 112 5.62 7.74 18.47
C LEU A 112 4.57 7.21 19.43
N GLN A 113 3.80 8.12 20.04
CA GLN A 113 2.61 7.73 20.78
C GLN A 113 1.50 7.24 19.83
N ILE A 114 0.75 6.23 20.26
CA ILE A 114 -0.34 5.62 19.48
C ILE A 114 -1.37 6.66 19.01
N GLY A 115 -1.78 7.58 19.90
CA GLY A 115 -2.72 8.65 19.56
C GLY A 115 -2.22 9.58 18.46
N SER A 116 -0.91 9.91 18.47
CA SER A 116 -0.28 10.74 17.44
C SER A 116 -0.26 10.05 16.08
N VAL A 117 -0.08 8.73 16.03
CA VAL A 117 -0.09 7.96 14.77
C VAL A 117 -1.46 8.01 14.10
N GLY A 118 -2.54 7.83 14.87
CA GLY A 118 -3.91 7.92 14.34
C GLY A 118 -4.18 9.27 13.69
N TYR A 119 -3.86 10.36 14.41
CA TYR A 119 -3.97 11.72 13.89
C TYR A 119 -3.13 11.94 12.63
N MET A 120 -1.84 11.57 12.67
CA MET A 120 -0.94 11.76 11.52
C MET A 120 -1.38 10.97 10.29
N ARG A 121 -1.88 9.74 10.46
CA ARG A 121 -2.41 8.94 9.35
C ARG A 121 -3.60 9.65 8.70
N SER A 122 -4.58 10.07 9.49
CA SER A 122 -5.75 10.79 8.98
C SER A 122 -5.37 12.10 8.28
N ALA A 123 -4.47 12.90 8.87
CA ALA A 123 -3.98 14.13 8.26
C ALA A 123 -3.23 13.86 6.93
N THR A 124 -2.41 12.82 6.89
CA THR A 124 -1.68 12.40 5.67
C THR A 124 -2.64 11.96 4.58
N PHE A 125 -3.64 11.14 4.91
CA PHE A 125 -4.63 10.64 3.96
C PHE A 125 -5.46 11.77 3.35
N LYS A 126 -5.90 12.72 4.20
CA LYS A 126 -6.57 13.93 3.73
C LYS A 126 -5.70 14.73 2.76
N LYS A 127 -4.40 14.85 3.04
CA LYS A 127 -3.46 15.60 2.20
C LYS A 127 -3.26 14.98 0.81
N ILE A 128 -3.25 13.64 0.73
CA ILE A 128 -3.15 12.90 -0.55
C ILE A 128 -4.51 12.61 -1.20
N GLY A 129 -5.61 13.10 -0.63
CA GLY A 129 -6.96 12.98 -1.19
C GLY A 129 -7.56 11.58 -1.11
N VAL A 130 -7.08 10.71 -0.20
CA VAL A 130 -7.62 9.36 -0.01
C VAL A 130 -8.45 9.26 1.26
N LYS A 131 -9.44 8.36 1.26
CA LYS A 131 -10.39 8.20 2.37
C LYS A 131 -9.93 7.17 3.39
N HIS A 132 -9.32 6.08 2.92
CA HIS A 132 -9.10 4.89 3.74
C HIS A 132 -7.72 4.24 3.53
N PHE A 133 -7.36 3.38 4.47
CA PHE A 133 -6.07 2.71 4.55
C PHE A 133 -5.68 1.90 3.31
N LEU A 134 -6.64 1.17 2.73
CA LEU A 134 -6.39 0.35 1.53
C LEU A 134 -6.18 1.23 0.29
N GLN A 135 -7.02 2.25 0.12
CA GLN A 135 -6.84 3.25 -0.93
C GLN A 135 -5.47 3.94 -0.83
N ALA A 136 -5.04 4.31 0.38
CA ALA A 136 -3.70 4.85 0.61
C ALA A 136 -2.59 3.87 0.20
N SER A 137 -2.79 2.56 0.37
CA SER A 137 -1.81 1.55 -0.07
C SER A 137 -1.69 1.49 -1.58
N GLY A 138 -2.82 1.59 -2.31
CA GLY A 138 -2.83 1.68 -3.78
C GLY A 138 -2.23 2.99 -4.29
N TRP A 139 -2.50 4.10 -3.59
CA TRP A 139 -1.85 5.39 -3.85
C TRP A 139 -0.34 5.30 -3.73
N VAL A 140 0.17 4.69 -2.65
CA VAL A 140 1.61 4.49 -2.47
C VAL A 140 2.18 3.59 -3.56
N GLU A 141 1.53 2.49 -3.96
CA GLU A 141 2.06 1.65 -5.06
C GLU A 141 2.13 2.44 -6.37
N LYS A 142 1.08 3.21 -6.71
CA LYS A 142 1.03 4.02 -7.94
C LYS A 142 2.18 5.02 -7.99
N PHE A 143 2.38 5.77 -6.90
CA PHE A 143 3.38 6.83 -6.81
C PHE A 143 4.69 6.38 -6.14
N TYR A 144 4.89 5.07 -5.96
CA TYR A 144 6.00 4.48 -5.19
C TYR A 144 7.37 4.99 -5.66
N ARG A 145 7.55 5.02 -6.98
CA ARG A 145 8.78 5.45 -7.64
C ARG A 145 9.03 6.96 -7.47
N GLU A 146 7.98 7.77 -7.48
CA GLU A 146 8.10 9.23 -7.36
C GLU A 146 8.42 9.67 -5.92
N ILE A 147 8.04 8.86 -4.94
CA ILE A 147 8.17 9.15 -3.52
C ILE A 147 9.51 8.66 -2.95
N LEU A 148 9.92 7.43 -3.27
CA LEU A 148 11.09 6.80 -2.66
C LEU A 148 12.41 7.01 -3.43
N GLN A 149 12.38 7.60 -4.62
CA GLN A 149 13.60 8.02 -5.34
C GLN A 149 14.12 9.40 -4.90
N ARG A 150 13.56 10.00 -3.85
CA ARG A 150 13.98 11.29 -3.28
C ARG A 150 14.90 11.15 -2.05
N GLU A 151 15.23 9.93 -1.64
CA GLU A 151 16.28 9.60 -0.67
C GLU A 151 17.56 9.16 -1.39
#